data_AF-A0A8S3WUM9-F1
#
_entry.id   AF-A0A8S3WUM9-F1
#
_cell.length_a   1.000
_cell.length_b   1.000
_cell.length_c   1.000
_cell.angle_alpha   90.00
_cell.angle_beta   90.00
_cell.angle_gamma   90.00
#
_symmetry.space_group_name_H-M   'P 1'
#
loop_
_entity.id
_entity.type
_entity.pdbx_description
1 polymer ?
#
loop_
_entity_poly.entity_id
_entity_poly.type
_entity_poly.pdbx_seq_one_letter_code
_entity_poly.pdbx_strand_id
1 'polypeptide(L)'
;MKDENEEIMKLIEEEEVKNYNEQMNELRLKAKETIQKIQEENVKNYNRKRKKATEYKVGDLVAIKRTQFTQGSKLYPKYLGPTAVIAKSIITGML
;
A
#
# COMPACT_ATOMS: atom_id res chain seq x y z
N MET A 1 -51.71 12.09 23.66
CA MET A 1 -52.02 10.71 23.19
C MET A 1 -51.43 10.37 21.83
N LYS A 2 -51.72 11.07 20.71
CA LYS A 2 -51.06 10.75 19.42
C LYS A 2 -49.63 11.31 19.33
N ASP A 3 -49.45 12.53 19.82
CA ASP A 3 -48.16 13.24 19.78
C ASP A 3 -47.09 12.64 20.71
N GLU A 4 -47.48 12.21 21.92
CA GLU A 4 -46.56 11.53 22.86
C GLU A 4 -46.04 10.20 22.30
N ASN A 5 -46.87 9.48 21.54
CA ASN A 5 -46.48 8.22 20.93
C ASN A 5 -45.50 8.45 19.77
N GLU A 6 -45.65 9.56 19.03
CA GLU A 6 -44.69 9.97 18.00
C GLU A 6 -43.35 10.43 18.60
N GLU A 7 -43.35 11.12 19.74
CA GLU A 7 -42.12 11.49 20.45
C GLU A 7 -41.38 10.25 21.00
N ILE A 8 -42.11 9.28 21.56
CA ILE A 8 -41.52 8.03 22.05
C ILE A 8 -40.89 7.25 20.89
N MET A 9 -41.55 7.16 19.73
CA MET A 9 -41.00 6.45 18.57
C MET A 9 -39.72 7.11 18.04
N LYS A 10 -39.65 8.45 18.02
CA LYS A 10 -38.42 9.18 17.64
C LYS A 10 -37.26 8.90 18.59
N LEU A 11 -37.53 8.87 19.90
CA LEU A 11 -36.50 8.56 20.89
C LEU A 11 -35.94 7.14 20.73
N ILE A 12 -36.81 6.17 20.42
CA ILE A 12 -36.40 4.78 20.15
C ILE A 12 -35.54 4.72 18.88
N GLU A 13 -35.96 5.38 17.79
CA GLU A 13 -35.19 5.42 16.55
C GLU A 13 -33.79 6.05 16.74
N GLU A 14 -33.72 7.15 17.50
CA GLU A 14 -32.45 7.81 17.83
C GLU A 14 -31.52 6.89 18.64
N GLU A 15 -32.06 6.17 19.61
CA GLU A 15 -31.32 5.21 20.41
C GLU A 15 -30.82 4.02 19.58
N GLU A 16 -31.66 3.48 18.70
CA GLU A 16 -31.28 2.39 17.79
C GLU A 16 -30.14 2.82 16.84
N VAL A 17 -30.25 4.01 16.27
CA VAL A 17 -29.21 4.59 15.40
C VAL A 17 -27.91 4.79 16.18
N LYS A 18 -27.99 5.29 17.42
CA LYS A 18 -26.82 5.51 18.25
C LYS A 18 -26.13 4.18 18.61
N ASN A 19 -26.89 3.19 19.05
CA ASN A 19 -26.38 1.88 19.43
C ASN A 19 -25.74 1.16 18.23
N TYR A 20 -26.38 1.24 17.06
CA TYR A 20 -25.82 0.71 15.81
C TYR A 20 -24.48 1.38 15.45
N ASN A 21 -24.40 2.71 15.54
CA ASN A 21 -23.18 3.45 15.24
C ASN A 21 -22.04 3.12 16.20
N GLU A 22 -22.33 2.97 17.50
CA GLU A 22 -21.34 2.55 18.50
C GLU A 22 -20.78 1.16 18.18
N GLN A 23 -21.64 0.19 17.89
CA GLN A 23 -21.23 -1.16 17.48
C GLN A 23 -20.37 -1.13 16.20
N MET A 24 -20.78 -0.35 15.20
CA MET A 24 -20.01 -0.22 13.96
C MET A 24 -18.65 0.43 14.19
N ASN A 25 -18.56 1.43 15.07
CA ASN A 25 -17.29 2.08 15.40
C ASN A 25 -16.35 1.13 16.14
N GLU A 26 -16.87 0.36 17.09
CA GLU A 26 -16.08 -0.66 17.77
C GLU A 26 -15.55 -1.72 16.79
N LEU A 27 -16.40 -2.19 15.87
CA LEU A 27 -16.00 -3.14 14.83
C LEU A 27 -14.91 -2.56 13.93
N ARG A 28 -15.06 -1.31 13.47
CA ARG A 28 -14.08 -0.62 12.63
C ARG A 28 -12.74 -0.45 13.36
N LEU A 29 -12.77 -0.12 14.65
CA LEU A 29 -11.56 0.04 15.45
C LEU A 29 -10.80 -1.29 15.56
N LYS A 30 -11.50 -2.37 15.92
CA LYS A 30 -10.93 -3.73 15.99
C LYS A 30 -10.37 -4.19 14.65
N ALA A 31 -11.10 -3.94 13.56
CA ALA A 31 -10.66 -4.26 12.21
C ALA A 31 -9.38 -3.49 11.85
N LYS A 32 -9.33 -2.19 12.14
CA LYS A 32 -8.15 -1.34 11.88
C LYS A 32 -6.92 -1.85 12.62
N GLU A 33 -7.04 -2.15 13.91
CA GLU A 33 -5.94 -2.70 14.70
C GLU A 33 -5.45 -4.05 14.16
N THR A 34 -6.38 -4.92 13.77
CA THR A 34 -6.04 -6.24 13.23
C THR A 34 -5.31 -6.13 11.90
N ILE A 35 -5.81 -5.28 10.99
CA ILE A 35 -5.18 -5.01 9.70
C ILE A 35 -3.79 -4.42 9.92
N GLN A 36 -3.64 -3.48 10.85
CA GLN A 36 -2.34 -2.88 11.17
C GLN A 36 -1.34 -3.94 11.64
N LYS A 37 -1.73 -4.81 12.59
CA LYS A 37 -0.87 -5.91 13.07
C LYS A 37 -0.43 -6.83 11.92
N ILE A 38 -1.36 -7.20 11.04
CA ILE A 38 -1.08 -8.04 9.87
C ILE A 38 -0.11 -7.31 8.91
N GLN A 39 -0.30 -6.01 8.67
CA GLN A 39 0.59 -5.23 7.81
C GLN A 39 2.01 -5.16 8.38
N GLU A 40 2.15 -4.89 9.68
CA GLU A 40 3.45 -4.85 10.37
C GLU A 40 4.17 -6.21 10.29
N GLU A 41 3.45 -7.30 10.52
CA GLU A 41 4.00 -8.65 10.39
C GLU A 41 4.38 -9.00 8.95
N ASN A 42 3.55 -8.60 7.98
CA ASN A 42 3.84 -8.78 6.56
C ASN A 42 5.11 -8.02 6.15
N VAL A 43 5.27 -6.77 6.61
CA VAL A 43 6.48 -5.98 6.38
C VAL A 43 7.70 -6.66 6.98
N LYS A 44 7.61 -7.15 8.22
CA LYS A 44 8.69 -7.89 8.89
C LYS A 44 9.06 -9.17 8.14
N ASN A 45 8.07 -9.95 7.71
CA ASN A 45 8.28 -11.21 7.01
C ASN A 45 8.86 -11.00 5.60
N TYR A 46 8.37 -10.01 4.86
CA TYR A 46 8.91 -9.64 3.56
C TYR A 46 10.35 -9.15 3.70
N ASN A 47 10.61 -8.18 4.58
CA ASN A 47 11.93 -7.60 4.78
C ASN A 47 12.96 -8.63 5.28
N ARG A 48 12.54 -9.66 6.03
CA ARG A 48 13.44 -10.76 6.46
C ARG A 48 14.09 -11.49 5.29
N LYS A 49 13.38 -11.67 4.16
CA LYS A 49 13.90 -12.38 2.98
C LYS A 49 14.32 -11.43 1.85
N ARG A 50 13.98 -10.14 1.96
CA ARG A 50 14.23 -9.14 0.92
C ARG A 50 15.73 -8.81 0.85
N LYS A 51 16.32 -8.90 -0.34
CA LYS A 51 17.65 -8.35 -0.62
C LYS A 51 17.55 -6.82 -0.70
N LYS A 52 18.49 -6.11 -0.06
CA LYS A 52 18.59 -4.65 -0.19
C LYS A 52 18.73 -4.25 -1.65
N ALA A 53 18.09 -3.14 -2.03
CA ALA A 53 18.23 -2.59 -3.37
C ALA A 53 19.70 -2.21 -3.62
N THR A 54 20.16 -2.37 -4.85
CA THR A 54 21.50 -1.92 -5.23
C THR A 54 21.50 -0.40 -5.28
N GLU A 55 22.32 0.22 -4.43
CA GLU A 55 22.55 1.66 -4.45
C GLU A 55 23.68 1.97 -5.42
N TYR A 56 23.36 2.68 -6.50
CA TYR A 56 24.36 3.14 -7.46
C TYR A 56 24.93 4.49 -7.03
N LYS A 57 26.15 4.82 -7.44
CA LYS A 57 26.78 6.13 -7.31
C LYS A 57 27.05 6.72 -8.69
N VAL A 58 27.16 8.05 -8.75
CA VAL A 58 27.59 8.71 -9.99
C VAL A 58 28.99 8.20 -10.34
N GLY A 59 29.19 7.80 -11.59
CA GLY A 59 30.41 7.18 -12.10
C GLY A 59 30.41 5.64 -12.10
N ASP A 60 29.44 4.98 -11.45
CA ASP A 60 29.36 3.51 -11.49
C ASP A 60 29.11 3.01 -12.91
N LEU A 61 29.87 1.99 -13.33
CA LEU A 61 29.64 1.29 -14.59
C LEU A 61 28.55 0.23 -14.40
N VAL A 62 27.45 0.38 -15.14
CA VAL A 62 26.27 -0.49 -15.06
C VAL A 62 25.85 -0.96 -16.44
N ALA A 63 25.26 -2.15 -16.51
CA ALA A 63 24.67 -2.67 -17.74
C ALA A 63 23.15 -2.56 -17.65
N ILE A 64 22.52 -1.91 -18.64
CA ILE A 64 21.07 -1.69 -18.63
C ILE A 64 20.38 -2.92 -19.22
N LYS A 65 19.48 -3.53 -18.45
CA LYS A 65 18.71 -4.68 -18.91
C LYS A 65 17.69 -4.24 -19.96
N ARG A 66 17.65 -4.93 -21.11
CA ARG A 66 16.59 -4.72 -22.09
C ARG A 66 15.25 -5.23 -21.54
N THR A 67 14.21 -4.41 -21.62
CA THR A 67 12.85 -4.73 -21.16
C THR A 67 11.82 -4.81 -22.29
N GLN A 68 12.09 -4.16 -23.43
CA GLN A 68 11.25 -4.22 -24.62
C GLN A 68 11.75 -5.32 -25.56
N PHE A 69 10.88 -6.28 -25.86
CA PHE A 69 11.18 -7.38 -26.79
C PHE A 69 10.51 -7.09 -28.13
N THR A 70 11.32 -6.83 -29.16
CA THR A 70 10.86 -6.66 -30.54
C THR A 70 10.96 -7.98 -31.32
N GLN A 71 10.22 -8.11 -32.42
CA GLN A 71 10.33 -9.27 -33.30
C GLN A 71 11.80 -9.42 -33.79
N GLY A 72 12.37 -10.62 -33.68
CA GLY A 72 13.78 -10.87 -33.98
C GLY A 72 14.77 -10.60 -32.84
N SER A 73 14.32 -10.09 -31.68
CA SER A 73 15.22 -9.75 -30.56
C SER A 73 15.70 -10.93 -29.69
N LYS A 74 15.27 -12.16 -29.99
CA LYS A 74 15.62 -13.37 -29.23
C LYS A 74 17.13 -13.63 -29.17
N LEU A 75 17.87 -13.24 -30.21
CA LEU A 75 19.32 -13.44 -30.30
C LEU A 75 20.14 -12.23 -29.82
N TYR A 76 19.50 -11.10 -29.49
CA TYR A 76 20.24 -9.94 -29.00
C TYR A 76 20.70 -10.12 -27.55
N PRO A 77 21.84 -9.51 -27.18
CA PRO A 77 22.30 -9.49 -25.80
C PRO A 77 21.24 -8.91 -24.86
N LYS A 78 21.03 -9.58 -23.73
CA LYS A 78 20.03 -9.21 -22.71
C LYS A 78 20.32 -7.86 -22.04
N TYR A 79 21.57 -7.43 -22.05
CA TYR A 79 22.02 -6.16 -21.48
C TYR A 79 22.64 -5.28 -22.57
N LEU A 80 22.40 -3.99 -22.46
CA LEU A 80 23.15 -2.95 -23.13
C LEU A 80 24.47 -2.75 -22.38
N GLY A 81 25.53 -2.40 -23.11
CA GLY A 81 26.92 -2.38 -22.63
C GLY A 81 27.17 -1.56 -21.35
N PRO A 82 28.43 -1.47 -20.90
CA PRO A 82 28.77 -0.72 -19.71
C PRO A 82 28.48 0.77 -19.94
N THR A 83 27.56 1.31 -19.16
CA THR A 83 27.15 2.72 -19.14
C THR A 83 27.48 3.32 -17.78
N ALA A 84 27.91 4.57 -17.74
CA ALA A 84 28.19 5.25 -16.48
C ALA A 84 26.92 5.92 -15.94
N VAL A 85 26.70 5.82 -14.63
CA VAL A 85 25.63 6.58 -13.96
C VAL A 85 26.02 8.05 -13.89
N ILE A 86 25.25 8.94 -14.53
CA ILE A 86 25.59 10.37 -14.64
C ILE A 86 24.96 11.24 -13.56
N ALA A 87 23.79 10.86 -13.04
CA ALA A 87 23.04 11.61 -12.04
C ALA A 87 22.11 10.69 -11.25
N LYS A 88 21.75 11.12 -10.04
CA LYS A 88 20.68 10.51 -9.25
C LYS A 88 19.47 11.42 -9.28
N SER A 89 18.30 10.86 -9.59
CA SER A 89 17.03 11.50 -9.26
C SER A 89 16.47 10.89 -7.98
N ILE A 90 16.03 11.74 -7.06
CA ILE A 90 15.20 11.32 -5.93
C ILE A 90 13.77 11.44 -6.43
N ILE A 91 13.11 10.31 -6.69
CA ILE A 91 11.66 10.31 -6.89
C ILE A 91 11.04 10.36 -5.50
N THR A 92 10.81 11.56 -4.97
CA THR A 92 9.94 11.77 -3.80
C THR A 92 8.50 11.65 -4.26
N GLY A 93 7.90 10.46 -4.10
CA GLY A 93 6.47 10.27 -4.34
C GLY A 93 6.10 8.89 -4.86
N MET A 94 5.85 7.97 -3.92
CA MET A 94 4.82 6.91 -3.93
C MET A 94 5.24 5.84 -2.93
N LEU A 95 4.81 6.03 -1.68
CA LEU A 95 4.42 5.00 -0.72
C LEU A 95 3.52 5.67 0.31
#